data_AF-A0A2G1Y3Z8-F1
#
_entry.id   AF-A0A2G1Y3Z8-F1
#
_cell.length_a   1.000
_cell.length_b   1.000
_cell.length_c   1.000
_cell.angle_alpha   90.00
_cell.angle_beta   90.00
_cell.angle_gamma   90.00
#
_symmetry.space_group_name_H-M   'P 1'
#
loop_
_entity.id
_entity.type
_entity.pdbx_description
1 polymer ?
#
loop_
_entity_poly.entity_id
_entity_poly.type
_entity_poly.pdbx_seq_one_letter_code
_entity_poly.pdbx_strand_id
1 'polypeptide(L)'
;MSRSVLLQLARDSIEEVFHAQFSIDKSALLKQHPLLNEKILTTINLYIDKELKGSYTAQDKDASLLNNIIISAKKAAFEDRTKNVLSTSEYLHCNIELLLNTPEGQISEIDSAIIGNTLKD
;
A
#
# COMPACT_ATOMS: atom_id res chain seq x y z
N MET A 1 4.46 -15.29 -8.50
CA MET A 1 4.47 -15.22 -7.02
C MET A 1 3.08 -14.82 -6.58
N SER A 2 2.48 -15.50 -5.61
CA SER A 2 1.22 -15.05 -5.02
C SER A 2 1.48 -13.78 -4.19
N ARG A 3 0.75 -12.70 -4.46
CA ARG A 3 0.84 -11.45 -3.69
C ARG A 3 0.41 -11.69 -2.24
N SER A 4 1.13 -11.14 -1.25
CA SER A 4 0.73 -11.24 0.14
C SER A 4 -0.59 -10.49 0.38
N VAL A 5 -1.36 -10.92 1.38
CA VAL A 5 -2.63 -10.27 1.75
C VAL A 5 -2.42 -8.79 2.09
N LEU A 6 -1.27 -8.43 2.68
CA LEU A 6 -0.95 -7.06 3.04
C LEU A 6 -0.74 -6.17 1.81
N LEU A 7 -0.01 -6.68 0.81
CA LEU A 7 0.22 -5.97 -0.44
C LEU A 7 -1.05 -5.90 -1.29
N GLN A 8 -1.88 -6.94 -1.28
CA GLN A 8 -3.19 -6.89 -1.93
C GLN A 8 -4.09 -5.85 -1.27
N LEU A 9 -4.12 -5.78 0.07
CA LEU A 9 -4.87 -4.77 0.80
C LEU A 9 -4.40 -3.35 0.45
N ALA A 10 -3.10 -3.12 0.29
CA ALA A 10 -2.56 -1.84 -0.15
C ALA A 10 -3.04 -1.46 -1.57
N ARG A 11 -3.04 -2.42 -2.50
CA ARG A 11 -3.56 -2.25 -3.88
C ARG A 11 -5.05 -1.93 -3.88
N ASP A 12 -5.85 -2.74 -3.19
CA ASP A 12 -7.29 -2.56 -3.08
C ASP A 12 -7.63 -1.17 -2.51
N SER A 13 -6.84 -0.71 -1.54
CA SER A 13 -7.03 0.61 -0.92
C SER A 13 -6.81 1.76 -1.91
N ILE A 14 -5.87 1.62 -2.83
CA ILE A 14 -5.63 2.61 -3.88
C ILE A 14 -6.75 2.53 -4.94
N GLU A 15 -7.15 1.31 -5.33
CA GLU A 15 -8.22 1.07 -6.31
C GLU A 15 -9.58 1.59 -5.85
N GLU A 16 -9.91 1.47 -4.56
CA GLU A 16 -11.11 2.08 -3.96
C GLU A 16 -11.23 3.57 -4.29
N VAL A 17 -10.11 4.31 -4.27
CA VAL A 17 -10.08 5.74 -4.58
C VAL A 17 -10.27 5.98 -6.07
N PHE A 18 -9.58 5.23 -6.94
CA PHE A 18 -9.75 5.35 -8.38
C PHE A 18 -11.20 5.04 -8.83
N HIS A 19 -11.86 4.09 -8.18
CA HIS A 19 -13.23 3.69 -8.48
C HIS A 19 -14.30 4.43 -7.67
N ALA A 20 -13.90 5.33 -6.75
CA ALA A 20 -14.79 6.01 -5.82
C ALA A 20 -15.74 5.05 -5.07
N GLN A 21 -15.24 3.89 -4.64
CA GLN A 21 -16.01 2.83 -4.00
C GLN A 21 -15.37 2.39 -2.68
N PHE A 22 -16.19 1.84 -1.78
CA PHE A 22 -15.72 1.17 -0.55
C PHE A 22 -15.94 -0.33 -0.70
N SER A 23 -14.92 -1.04 -1.19
CA SER A 23 -14.96 -2.49 -1.47
C SER A 23 -14.30 -3.35 -0.40
N ILE A 24 -13.51 -2.77 0.51
CA ILE A 24 -12.77 -3.50 1.55
C ILE A 24 -13.70 -3.78 2.75
N ASP A 25 -14.12 -5.05 2.90
CA ASP A 25 -14.79 -5.52 4.11
C ASP A 25 -13.78 -5.79 5.23
N LYS A 26 -13.53 -4.75 6.05
CA LYS A 26 -12.61 -4.80 7.19
C LYS A 26 -12.99 -5.89 8.19
N SER A 27 -14.27 -6.10 8.44
CA SER A 27 -14.74 -7.07 9.44
C SER A 27 -14.52 -8.51 8.97
N ALA A 28 -14.77 -8.80 7.70
CA ALA A 28 -14.45 -10.09 7.11
C ALA A 28 -12.94 -10.37 7.11
N LEU A 29 -12.12 -9.38 6.72
CA LEU A 29 -10.66 -9.50 6.73
C LEU A 29 -10.09 -9.79 8.12
N LEU A 30 -10.57 -9.09 9.15
CA LEU A 30 -10.13 -9.33 10.54
C LEU A 30 -10.54 -10.71 11.05
N LYS A 31 -11.70 -11.24 10.62
CA LYS A 31 -12.12 -12.61 10.97
C LYS A 31 -11.23 -13.66 10.32
N GLN A 32 -10.85 -13.46 9.06
CA GLN A 32 -10.01 -14.40 8.31
C GLN A 32 -8.53 -14.30 8.69
N HIS A 33 -8.06 -13.09 9.03
CA HIS A 33 -6.68 -12.78 9.36
C HIS A 33 -6.59 -11.93 10.63
N PRO A 34 -6.73 -12.53 11.83
CA PRO A 34 -6.73 -11.80 13.10
C PRO A 34 -5.46 -10.95 13.35
N LEU A 35 -4.32 -11.36 12.78
CA LEU A 35 -3.05 -10.61 12.85
C LEU A 35 -3.13 -9.21 12.23
N LEU A 36 -4.13 -8.95 11.37
CA LEU A 36 -4.38 -7.61 10.84
C LEU A 36 -4.86 -6.61 11.91
N ASN A 37 -5.21 -7.10 13.11
CA ASN A 37 -5.56 -6.26 14.25
C ASN A 37 -4.36 -5.78 15.07
N GLU A 38 -3.16 -6.29 14.80
CA GLU A 38 -1.94 -5.91 15.54
C GLU A 38 -1.61 -4.43 15.37
N LYS A 39 -1.01 -3.82 16.40
CA LYS A 39 -0.65 -2.40 16.41
C LYS A 39 0.74 -2.20 15.82
N ILE A 40 0.81 -2.18 14.50
CA ILE A 40 2.07 -2.06 13.75
C ILE A 40 2.03 -0.79 12.91
N LEU A 41 3.04 0.08 13.08
CA LEU A 41 3.23 1.23 12.21
C LEU A 41 3.76 0.76 10.86
N THR A 42 3.12 1.23 9.80
CA THR A 42 3.50 0.87 8.43
C THR A 42 3.88 2.08 7.61
N THR A 43 4.78 1.87 6.66
CA THR A 43 5.08 2.83 5.59
C THR A 43 4.73 2.20 4.26
N ILE A 44 4.05 2.94 3.40
CA ILE A 44 3.86 2.58 1.99
C ILE A 44 4.72 3.51 1.15
N ASN A 45 5.57 2.94 0.29
CA ASN A 45 6.30 3.66 -0.74
C ASN A 45 5.82 3.22 -2.11
N LEU A 46 5.64 4.19 -3.00
CA LEU A 46 5.22 3.99 -4.38
C LEU A 46 6.37 4.35 -5.30
N TYR A 47 6.75 3.44 -6.19
CA TYR A 47 7.85 3.65 -7.13
C TYR A 47 7.40 3.49 -8.57
N ILE A 48 7.85 4.40 -9.43
CA ILE A 48 7.68 4.32 -10.89
C ILE A 48 9.07 4.43 -11.50
N ASP A 49 9.45 3.49 -12.35
CA ASP A 49 10.79 3.43 -12.94
C ASP A 49 11.95 3.57 -11.92
N LYS A 50 11.76 3.00 -10.72
CA LYS A 50 12.66 3.05 -9.55
C LYS A 50 12.75 4.42 -8.85
N GLU A 51 12.00 5.41 -9.28
CA GLU A 51 11.90 6.70 -8.61
C GLU A 51 10.75 6.73 -7.60
N LEU A 52 10.99 7.35 -6.43
CA LEU A 52 9.95 7.51 -5.41
C LEU A 52 8.89 8.50 -5.90
N LYS A 53 7.69 7.99 -6.13
CA LYS A 53 6.52 8.74 -6.57
C LYS A 53 5.70 9.27 -5.40
N GLY A 54 5.63 8.53 -4.30
CA GLY A 54 4.89 8.92 -3.11
C GLY A 54 5.24 8.03 -1.93
N SER A 55 5.18 8.59 -0.73
CA SER A 55 5.44 7.85 0.51
C SER A 55 4.55 8.35 1.62
N TYR A 56 4.07 7.42 2.46
CA TYR A 56 3.40 7.78 3.70
C TYR A 56 3.67 6.76 4.79
N THR A 57 4.06 7.28 5.96
CA THR A 57 4.20 6.52 7.20
C THR A 57 2.99 6.78 8.08
N ALA A 58 2.33 5.71 8.53
CA ALA A 58 1.25 5.78 9.50
C ALA A 58 1.71 6.54 10.76
N GLN A 59 0.83 7.39 11.27
CA GLN A 59 1.12 8.22 12.45
C GLN A 59 0.40 7.71 13.70
N ASP A 60 -0.68 6.95 13.52
CA ASP A 60 -1.46 6.39 14.61
C ASP A 60 -0.86 5.04 15.05
N LYS A 61 -0.27 5.04 16.25
CA LYS A 61 0.33 3.84 16.87
C LYS A 61 -0.70 2.90 17.47
N ASP A 62 -1.91 3.38 17.73
CA ASP A 62 -2.99 2.60 18.30
C ASP A 62 -3.91 1.99 17.24
N ALA A 63 -3.82 2.47 16.00
CA ALA A 63 -4.50 1.88 14.86
C ALA A 63 -3.97 0.47 14.54
N SER A 64 -4.90 -0.38 14.09
CA SER A 64 -4.58 -1.72 13.61
C SER A 64 -3.75 -1.68 12.33
N LEU A 65 -2.98 -2.74 12.09
CA LEU A 65 -2.19 -2.97 10.88
C LEU A 65 -3.07 -2.80 9.63
N LEU A 66 -4.29 -3.34 9.64
CA LEU A 66 -5.28 -3.15 8.58
C LEU A 66 -5.52 -1.67 8.27
N ASN A 67 -5.81 -0.87 9.29
CA ASN A 67 -6.12 0.54 9.10
C ASN A 67 -4.89 1.33 8.69
N ASN A 68 -3.72 1.01 9.26
CA ASN A 68 -2.46 1.64 8.90
C ASN A 68 -2.10 1.37 7.44
N ILE A 69 -2.26 0.16 6.92
CA ILE A 69 -2.05 -0.14 5.50
C ILE A 69 -3.03 0.66 4.62
N ILE A 70 -4.33 0.64 4.93
CA ILE A 70 -5.35 1.32 4.12
C ILE A 70 -5.08 2.83 4.04
N ILE A 71 -4.82 3.46 5.19
CA ILE A 71 -4.59 4.90 5.26
C ILE A 71 -3.26 5.25 4.57
N SER A 72 -2.19 4.50 4.84
CA SER A 72 -0.89 4.78 4.25
C SER A 72 -0.90 4.62 2.74
N ALA A 73 -1.57 3.60 2.21
CA ALA A 73 -1.65 3.39 0.77
C ALA A 73 -2.40 4.54 0.07
N LYS A 74 -3.56 4.95 0.61
CA LYS A 74 -4.34 6.07 0.06
C LYS A 74 -3.56 7.38 0.14
N LYS A 75 -2.92 7.66 1.28
CA LYS A 75 -2.17 8.91 1.44
C LYS A 75 -0.91 8.97 0.59
N ALA A 76 -0.15 7.88 0.49
CA ALA A 76 1.02 7.81 -0.38
C ALA A 76 0.65 8.05 -1.86
N ALA A 77 -0.52 7.59 -2.30
CA ALA A 77 -0.97 7.75 -3.67
C ALA A 77 -1.59 9.13 -3.98
N PHE A 78 -2.34 9.71 -3.03
CA PHE A 78 -3.23 10.85 -3.33
C PHE A 78 -3.01 12.10 -2.47
N GLU A 79 -2.29 12.03 -1.35
CA GLU A 79 -2.17 13.14 -0.39
C GLU A 79 -0.72 13.62 -0.14
N ASP A 80 0.27 13.08 -0.84
CA ASP A 80 1.64 13.59 -0.78
C ASP A 80 1.72 14.97 -1.45
N ARG A 81 1.71 16.03 -0.63
CA ARG A 81 1.74 17.44 -1.08
C ARG A 81 2.99 17.82 -1.86
N THR A 82 4.04 17.02 -1.82
CA THR A 82 5.30 17.29 -2.53
C THR A 82 5.32 16.69 -3.93
N LYS A 83 4.34 15.85 -4.26
CA LYS A 83 4.26 15.09 -5.51
C LYS A 83 2.90 15.28 -6.16
N ASN A 84 2.83 15.03 -7.47
CA ASN A 84 1.54 14.95 -8.13
C ASN A 84 0.83 13.67 -7.71
N VAL A 85 -0.50 13.76 -7.59
CA VAL A 85 -1.39 12.63 -7.37
C VAL A 85 -1.11 11.50 -8.37
N LEU A 86 -1.15 10.25 -7.90
CA LEU A 86 -0.98 9.07 -8.74
C LEU A 86 -2.12 8.96 -9.74
N SER A 87 -1.79 8.99 -11.04
CA SER A 87 -2.74 8.70 -12.11
C SER A 87 -2.96 7.19 -12.29
N THR A 88 -4.04 6.80 -12.98
CA THR A 88 -4.32 5.38 -13.28
C THR A 88 -3.20 4.73 -14.10
N SER A 89 -2.65 5.44 -15.09
CA SER A 89 -1.52 4.93 -15.89
C SER A 89 -0.29 4.70 -15.01
N GLU A 90 0.03 5.66 -14.15
CA GLU A 90 1.15 5.53 -13.22
C GLU A 90 0.95 4.37 -12.24
N TYR A 91 -0.27 4.19 -11.71
CA TYR A 91 -0.62 3.08 -10.82
C TYR A 91 -0.35 1.70 -11.47
N LEU A 92 -0.69 1.53 -12.74
CA LEU A 92 -0.46 0.27 -13.47
C LEU A 92 1.02 -0.08 -13.59
N HIS A 93 1.89 0.92 -13.66
CA HIS A 93 3.35 0.79 -13.75
C HIS A 93 4.06 0.93 -12.38
N CYS A 94 3.30 1.09 -11.29
CA CYS A 94 3.83 1.38 -9.97
C CYS A 94 4.19 0.10 -9.20
N ASN A 95 5.41 0.04 -8.65
CA ASN A 95 5.75 -0.91 -7.59
C ASN A 95 5.28 -0.36 -6.24
N ILE A 96 4.79 -1.23 -5.36
CA ILE A 96 4.39 -0.87 -4.00
C ILE A 96 5.33 -1.57 -3.03
N GLU A 97 6.03 -0.82 -2.21
CA GLU A 97 6.79 -1.34 -1.08
C GLU A 97 6.00 -1.09 0.21
N LEU A 98 5.88 -2.13 1.02
CA LEU A 98 5.33 -2.09 2.37
C LEU A 98 6.46 -2.32 3.38
N LEU A 99 6.65 -1.34 4.26
CA LEU A 99 7.54 -1.47 5.42
C LEU A 99 6.70 -1.65 6.68
N LEU A 100 7.01 -2.68 7.46
CA LEU A 100 6.41 -2.94 8.77
C LEU A 100 7.46 -2.66 9.85
N ASN A 101 7.13 -1.75 10.77
CA ASN A 101 8.00 -1.44 11.90
C ASN A 101 7.61 -2.31 13.10
N THR A 102 8.32 -3.42 13.27
CA THR A 102 8.10 -4.36 14.38
C THR A 102 9.13 -4.11 15.49
N PRO A 103 8.89 -4.60 16.72
CA PRO A 103 9.88 -4.52 17.80
C PRO A 103 11.23 -5.18 17.47
N GLU A 104 11.23 -6.20 16.62
CA GLU A 104 12.42 -6.97 16.22
C GLU A 104 13.20 -6.30 15.08
N GLY A 105 12.60 -5.31 14.42
CA GLY A 105 13.19 -4.60 13.29
C GLY A 105 12.17 -4.26 12.21
N GLN A 106 12.67 -3.70 11.12
CA GLN A 106 11.86 -3.36 9.96
C GLN A 106 11.81 -4.51 8.97
N ILE A 107 10.60 -4.89 8.54
CA ILE A 107 10.37 -5.88 7.48
C ILE A 107 9.95 -5.12 6.23
N SER A 108 10.53 -5.43 5.07
CA SER A 108 10.16 -4.87 3.77
C SER A 108 9.62 -5.96 2.84
N GLU A 109 8.52 -5.68 2.16
CA GLU A 109 7.97 -6.51 1.09
C GLU A 109 7.58 -5.62 -0.11
N ILE A 110 7.85 -6.09 -1.33
CA ILE A 110 7.58 -5.34 -2.55
C ILE A 110 6.64 -6.12 -3.47
N ASP A 111 5.56 -5.46 -3.88
CA ASP A 111 4.71 -5.88 -4.99
C ASP A 111 5.13 -5.17 -6.27
N SER A 112 5.40 -5.95 -7.32
CA SER A 112 5.77 -5.41 -8.63
C SER A 112 4.58 -4.75 -9.32
N ALA A 113 4.89 -3.87 -10.28
CA ALA A 113 3.91 -3.27 -11.18
C ALA A 113 2.98 -4.30 -11.82
N ILE A 114 1.72 -3.90 -12.01
CA ILE A 114 0.70 -4.73 -12.65
C ILE A 114 1.06 -4.96 -14.12
N ILE A 115 1.56 -3.91 -14.77
CA ILE A 115 2.08 -3.94 -16.13
C ILE A 115 3.57 -3.63 -16.03
N GLY A 116 4.41 -4.61 -16.39
CA GLY A 116 5.85 -4.38 -16.53
C GLY A 116 6.16 -3.56 -17.78
N ASN A 117 7.24 -2.76 -17.75
CA ASN A 117 7.77 -2.16 -18.97
C ASN A 117 8.26 -3.28 -19.90
N THR A 118 7.45 -3.65 -20.89
CA THR A 118 7.93 -4.34 -22.10
C THR A 118 8.64 -3.32 -22.98
N LEU A 119 9.80 -2.84 -22.53
CA LEU A 119 10.82 -2.38 -23.47
C LEU A 119 11.63 -3.63 -23.79
N LYS A 120 11.28 -4.27 -24.92
CA LYS A 120 12.21 -5.19 -25.57
C LYS A 120 13.40 -4.36 -26.02
N ASP A 121 14.59 -4.75 -25.57
CA ASP A 121 15.87 -4.36 -26.18
C ASP A 121 15.87 -4.65 -27.70
#